data_AF-A0A2D8GCP9-F1
#
_entry.id   AF-A0A2D8GCP9-F1
#
_cell.length_a   1.000
_cell.length_b   1.000
_cell.length_c   1.000
_cell.angle_alpha   90.00
_cell.angle_beta   90.00
_cell.angle_gamma   90.00
#
_symmetry.space_group_name_H-M   'P 1'
#
loop_
_entity.id
_entity.type
_entity.pdbx_description
1 polymer ?
#
loop_
_entity_poly.entity_id
_entity_poly.type
_entity_poly.pdbx_seq_one_letter_code
_entity_poly.pdbx_strand_id
1 'polypeptide(L)' 'MVNIKSLSEKFMKGIPFSAFMNSKRTKKRSRTLKKFKTKKKRRINKTKRKPIRVPPRGVIIRKKGKLYKSDGKRLTLIE' A
#
# COMPACT_ATOMS: atom_id res chain seq x y z
N MET A 1 -33.52 -24.43 -22.09
CA MET A 1 -34.48 -24.25 -20.97
C MET A 1 -33.92 -24.95 -19.75
N VAL A 2 -33.82 -24.28 -18.60
CA VAL A 2 -33.30 -24.90 -17.36
C VAL A 2 -34.40 -25.79 -16.78
N ASN A 3 -34.12 -27.08 -16.64
CA ASN A 3 -35.08 -28.05 -16.11
C ASN A 3 -35.19 -27.89 -14.58
N ILE A 4 -36.22 -27.18 -14.13
CA ILE A 4 -36.41 -26.80 -12.72
C ILE A 4 -36.64 -28.02 -11.81
N LYS A 5 -37.17 -29.13 -12.36
CA LYS A 5 -37.44 -30.37 -11.62
C LYS A 5 -36.18 -31.07 -11.10
N SER A 6 -35.06 -30.99 -11.81
CA SER A 6 -33.80 -31.61 -11.36
C SER A 6 -33.09 -30.80 -10.27
N LEU A 7 -33.49 -29.54 -10.07
CA LEU A 7 -33.00 -28.71 -8.97
C LEU A 7 -33.68 -29.10 -7.65
N SER A 8 -34.99 -29.39 -7.66
CA SER A 8 -35.77 -29.72 -6.45
C SER A 8 -35.31 -30.99 -5.75
N GLU A 9 -34.81 -31.99 -6.48
CA GLU A 9 -34.36 -33.27 -5.91
C GLU A 9 -33.03 -33.17 -5.15
N LYS A 10 -32.19 -32.16 -5.45
CA LYS A 10 -30.94 -31.91 -4.72
C LYS A 10 -31.12 -31.08 -3.45
N PHE A 11 -32.30 -30.52 -3.22
CA PHE A 11 -32.60 -29.86 -1.95
C PHE A 11 -33.12 -30.92 -0.98
N MET A 12 -32.39 -31.12 0.10
CA MET A 12 -32.88 -31.89 1.25
C MET A 12 -34.26 -31.33 1.64
N LYS A 13 -35.31 -32.16 1.50
CA LYS A 13 -36.70 -31.80 1.80
C LYS A 13 -36.74 -31.09 3.16
N GLY A 14 -37.24 -29.86 3.17
CA GLY A 14 -37.42 -29.05 4.39
C GLY A 14 -36.35 -27.98 4.66
N ILE A 15 -35.25 -27.92 3.90
CA ILE A 15 -34.26 -26.83 4.05
C ILE A 15 -34.55 -25.71 3.05
N PRO A 16 -34.81 -24.47 3.49
CA PRO A 16 -34.99 -23.34 2.58
C PRO A 16 -33.70 -23.04 1.79
N PHE A 17 -33.86 -22.62 0.54
CA PHE A 17 -32.74 -22.34 -0.39
C PHE A 17 -31.68 -21.39 0.20
N SER A 18 -32.13 -20.40 0.98
CA SER A 18 -31.27 -19.43 1.68
C SER A 18 -30.31 -20.11 2.67
N ALA A 19 -30.78 -21.06 3.46
CA ALA A 19 -29.97 -21.79 4.44
C ALA A 19 -28.92 -22.69 3.77
N PHE A 20 -29.28 -23.33 2.66
CA PHE A 20 -28.34 -24.12 1.86
C PHE A 20 -27.21 -23.27 1.25
N MET A 21 -27.54 -22.08 0.74
CA MET A 21 -26.54 -21.17 0.20
C MET A 21 -25.60 -20.62 1.29
N ASN A 22 -26.12 -20.41 2.50
CA ASN A 22 -25.32 -19.95 3.64
C ASN A 22 -24.29 -20.99 4.10
N SER A 23 -24.64 -22.28 4.15
CA SER A 23 -23.70 -23.34 4.55
C SER A 23 -22.54 -23.53 3.56
N LYS A 24 -22.79 -23.35 2.26
CA LYS A 24 -21.73 -23.35 1.23
C LYS A 24 -20.81 -22.13 1.35
N ARG A 25 -21.35 -20.96 1.72
CA ARG A 25 -20.58 -19.71 1.89
C ARG A 25 -19.66 -19.77 3.12
N THR A 26 -20.13 -20.33 4.24
CA THR A 26 -19.33 -20.46 5.48
C THR A 26 -18.14 -21.42 5.31
N LYS A 27 -18.32 -22.57 4.64
CA LYS A 27 -17.22 -23.50 4.30
C LYS A 27 -16.12 -22.86 3.45
N LYS A 28 -16.45 -21.89 2.58
CA LYS A 28 -15.45 -21.18 1.76
C LYS A 28 -14.66 -20.12 2.57
N ARG A 29 -15.28 -19.49 3.57
CA ARG A 29 -14.62 -18.50 4.45
C ARG A 29 -13.60 -19.13 5.39
N SER A 30 -13.85 -20.32 5.93
CA SER A 30 -12.89 -20.96 6.86
C SER A 30 -11.56 -21.35 6.20
N ARG A 31 -11.57 -21.69 4.90
CA ARG A 31 -10.34 -21.99 4.13
C ARG A 31 -9.46 -20.77 3.86
N THR A 32 -10.02 -19.56 3.82
CA THR A 32 -9.28 -18.33 3.50
C THR A 32 -8.65 -17.68 4.74
N LEU A 33 -9.15 -17.98 5.94
CA LEU A 33 -8.63 -17.44 7.21
C LEU A 33 -7.31 -18.08 7.68
N LYS A 34 -6.92 -19.26 7.17
CA LYS A 34 -5.65 -19.92 7.56
C LYS A 34 -4.39 -19.26 6.98
N LYS A 35 -4.51 -18.28 6.07
CA LYS A 35 -3.36 -17.53 5.56
C LYS A 35 -3.15 -16.25 6.36
N PHE A 36 -2.84 -16.39 7.65
CA PHE A 36 -2.22 -15.30 8.40
C PHE A 36 -0.83 -15.04 7.80
N LYS A 37 -0.81 -14.10 6.85
CA LYS A 37 0.39 -13.63 6.17
C LYS A 37 1.36 -13.12 7.23
N THR A 38 2.50 -13.79 7.39
CA THR A 38 3.63 -13.24 8.12
C THR A 38 3.91 -11.85 7.54
N LYS A 39 3.73 -10.81 8.36
CA LYS A 39 4.04 -9.43 7.96
C LYS A 39 5.56 -9.34 7.81
N LYS A 40 6.10 -9.73 6.64
CA LYS A 40 7.49 -9.46 6.29
C LYS A 40 7.66 -7.94 6.38
N LYS A 41 8.43 -7.48 7.38
CA LYS A 41 8.79 -6.06 7.53
C LYS A 41 9.44 -5.62 6.21
N ARG A 42 8.75 -4.78 5.44
CA ARG A 42 9.33 -4.15 4.25
C ARG A 42 10.53 -3.35 4.72
N ARG A 43 11.74 -3.74 4.29
CA ARG A 43 12.92 -2.90 4.46
C ARG A 43 12.62 -1.61 3.70
N ILE A 44 12.49 -0.51 4.44
CA ILE A 44 12.36 0.82 3.84
C ILE A 44 13.72 1.06 3.18
N ASN A 45 13.80 0.80 1.88
CA ASN A 45 14.97 1.14 1.09
C ASN A 45 15.17 2.64 1.27
N LYS A 46 16.26 3.02 1.96
CA LYS A 46 16.64 4.42 2.17
C LYS A 46 16.74 5.05 0.79
N THR A 47 15.76 5.86 0.41
CA THR A 47 15.81 6.60 -0.85
C THR A 47 17.07 7.47 -0.79
N LYS A 48 17.94 7.34 -1.79
CA LYS A 48 19.15 8.15 -1.90
C LYS A 48 18.71 9.62 -1.80
N ARG A 49 19.17 10.34 -0.78
CA ARG A 49 18.78 11.74 -0.56
C ARG A 49 19.14 12.55 -1.81
N LYS A 50 18.19 13.35 -2.30
CA LYS A 50 18.47 14.28 -3.41
C LYS A 50 19.58 15.25 -2.98
N PRO A 51 20.50 15.63 -3.89
CA PRO A 51 21.56 16.58 -3.57
C PRO A 51 20.94 17.93 -3.18
N ILE A 52 21.58 18.60 -2.21
CA ILE A 52 21.18 19.94 -1.79
C ILE A 52 21.39 20.87 -3.01
N ARG A 53 20.35 21.60 -3.42
CA ARG A 53 20.44 22.61 -4.48
C ARG A 53 21.21 23.82 -3.93
N VAL A 54 22.52 23.81 -4.14
CA VAL A 54 23.41 24.94 -3.85
C VAL A 54 23.81 25.57 -5.19
N PRO A 55 23.88 26.90 -5.31
CA PRO A 55 24.37 27.57 -6.53
C PRO A 55 25.81 27.16 -6.88
N PRO A 56 26.28 27.41 -8.11
CA PRO A 56 27.68 27.22 -8.49
C PRO A 56 28.67 27.97 -7.57
N ARG A 57 29.94 27.56 -7.59
CA ARG A 57 31.00 28.19 -6.79
C ARG A 57 31.18 29.67 -7.18
N GLY A 58 31.34 30.54 -6.18
CA GLY A 58 31.59 31.98 -6.38
C GLY A 58 30.33 32.83 -6.43
N VAL A 59 29.13 32.23 -6.51
CA VAL A 59 27.87 32.98 -6.47
C VAL A 59 27.61 33.48 -5.05
N ILE A 60 27.33 34.78 -4.92
CA ILE A 60 26.88 35.41 -3.68
C ILE A 60 25.36 35.47 -3.71
N ILE A 61 24.71 35.02 -2.63
CA ILE A 61 23.26 35.04 -2.49
C ILE A 61 22.84 35.65 -1.16
N ARG A 62 21.68 36.30 -1.14
CA ARG A 62 21.07 36.81 0.09
C ARG A 62 20.06 35.79 0.63
N LYS A 63 20.23 35.39 1.89
CA LYS A 63 19.34 34.43 2.56
C LYS A 63 19.14 34.85 4.02
N LYS A 64 17.87 35.01 4.44
CA LYS A 64 17.52 35.45 5.81
C LYS A 64 18.24 36.74 6.23
N GLY A 65 18.30 37.73 5.34
CA GLY A 65 18.92 39.04 5.62
C GLY A 65 20.44 39.08 5.58
N LYS A 66 21.12 37.92 5.52
CA LYS A 66 22.59 37.82 5.47
C LYS A 66 23.08 37.43 4.08
N LEU A 67 24.33 37.78 3.77
CA LEU A 67 25.02 37.39 2.53
C LEU A 67 25.76 36.08 2.73
N TYR A 68 25.65 35.19 1.76
CA TYR A 68 26.34 33.91 1.74
C TYR A 68 27.08 33.72 0.42
N LYS A 69 28.29 33.16 0.50
CA LYS A 69 29.07 32.72 -0.66
C LYS A 69 28.84 31.23 -0.89
N SER A 70 28.63 30.84 -2.15
CA SER A 70 28.57 29.43 -2.51
C SER A 70 29.96 28.87 -2.83
N ASP A 71 30.26 27.72 -2.24
CA ASP A 71 31.41 26.87 -2.62
C ASP A 71 31.02 25.75 -3.60
N GLY A 72 29.80 25.79 -4.15
CA GLY A 72 29.25 24.74 -5.02
C GLY A 72 28.72 23.50 -4.27
N LYS A 73 28.99 23.40 -2.96
CA LYS A 73 28.49 22.31 -2.09
C LYS A 73 27.71 22.83 -0.89
N ARG A 74 28.10 23.99 -0.36
CA ARG A 74 27.55 24.61 0.84
C ARG A 74 27.54 26.13 0.68
N LEU A 75 26.78 26.79 1.55
CA LEU A 75 26.74 28.23 1.70
C LEU A 75 27.54 28.61 2.94
N THR A 76 28.56 29.44 2.76
CA THR A 76 29.36 30.03 3.84
C THR A 76 28.91 31.46 4.08
N LEU A 77 28.79 31.86 5.34
CA LEU A 77 28.41 33.22 5.69
C LEU A 77 29.54 34.18 5.29
N ILE A 78 29.20 35.30 4.66
CA ILE A 78 30.12 36.41 4.46
C ILE A 78 29.85 37.37 5.64
N GLU A 79 30.81 37.48 6.55
CA GLU A 79 30.81 38.48 7.62
C GLU A 79 31.15 39.87 7.08
#